data_AF-A0A1G1J2M5-F1
#
_entry.id   AF-A0A1G1J2M5-F1
#
_cell.length_a   1.000
_cell.length_b   1.000
_cell.length_c   1.000
_cell.angle_alpha   90.00
_cell.angle_beta   90.00
_cell.angle_gamma   90.00
#
_symmetry.space_group_name_H-M   'P 1'
#
loop_
_entity.id
_entity.type
_entity.pdbx_description
1 polymer ?
#
loop_
_entity_poly.entity_id
_entity_poly.type
_entity_poly.pdbx_seq_one_letter_code
_entity_poly.pdbx_strand_id
1 'polypeptide(L)'
;MKDIILDYNNKKAHIKKRLKEFRNLYRKEDKSIFAELCFCILTPQSKAVYCDMAIKELLKSGLLFKGSAHEIKARLKGLARFHNKKARYIVAARKAFMDKSKFNIRPLLEEKDIFKVRNWLVKNIKGLGYKEASHFLRNVGLGRDVAILDTHIMRNLKRLSVIKKIPASISGKNYIEIESKMRKFAKEAKIPLEELDFLFWSRETGFVFK
;
A
#
# COMPACT_ATOMS: atom_id res chain seq x y z
N MET A 1 10.52 15.57 -19.04
CA MET A 1 9.34 16.17 -18.37
C MET A 1 8.11 16.18 -19.27
N LYS A 2 8.20 16.69 -20.51
CA LYS A 2 7.07 16.75 -21.47
C LYS A 2 6.34 15.41 -21.63
N ASP A 3 7.06 14.31 -21.83
CA ASP A 3 6.46 12.98 -22.00
C ASP A 3 5.63 12.51 -20.80
N ILE A 4 6.07 12.83 -19.58
CA ILE A 4 5.34 12.47 -18.35
C ILE A 4 4.03 13.25 -18.25
N ILE A 5 4.05 14.53 -18.61
CA ILE A 5 2.86 15.38 -18.58
C ILE A 5 1.86 14.90 -19.62
N LEU A 6 2.32 14.56 -20.83
CA LEU A 6 1.47 14.01 -21.87
C LEU A 6 0.84 12.68 -21.44
N ASP A 7 1.64 11.75 -20.93
CA ASP A 7 1.16 10.46 -20.46
C ASP A 7 0.15 10.59 -19.31
N TYR A 8 0.43 11.52 -18.39
CA TYR A 8 -0.46 11.87 -17.30
C TYR A 8 -1.81 12.38 -17.82
N ASN A 9 -1.81 13.34 -18.75
CA ASN A 9 -3.04 13.91 -19.30
C ASN A 9 -3.93 12.83 -19.94
N ASN A 10 -3.33 11.87 -20.65
CA ASN A 10 -4.06 10.76 -21.28
C ASN A 10 -4.68 9.80 -20.25
N LYS A 11 -4.06 9.62 -19.08
CA LYS A 11 -4.49 8.66 -18.06
C LYS A 11 -5.20 9.28 -16.86
N LYS A 12 -5.22 10.61 -16.77
CA LYS A 12 -5.70 11.39 -15.60
C LYS A 12 -7.10 10.99 -15.15
N ALA A 13 -8.03 10.85 -16.09
CA ALA A 13 -9.41 10.46 -15.78
C ALA A 13 -9.48 9.08 -15.11
N HIS A 14 -8.73 8.10 -15.64
CA HIS A 14 -8.67 6.76 -15.08
C HIS A 14 -8.00 6.74 -13.70
N ILE A 15 -6.88 7.45 -13.53
CA ILE A 15 -6.17 7.59 -12.26
C ILE A 15 -7.09 8.19 -11.19
N LYS A 16 -7.78 9.28 -11.51
CA LYS A 16 -8.72 9.94 -10.58
C LYS A 16 -9.91 9.06 -10.21
N LYS A 17 -10.46 8.30 -11.18
CA LYS A 17 -11.52 7.32 -10.92
C LYS A 17 -11.04 6.29 -9.89
N ARG A 18 -9.84 5.73 -10.09
CA ARG A 18 -9.27 4.74 -9.19
C ARG A 18 -8.99 5.29 -7.79
N LEU A 19 -8.45 6.50 -7.68
CA LEU A 19 -8.27 7.16 -6.37
C LEU A 19 -9.60 7.42 -5.64
N LYS A 20 -10.67 7.75 -6.37
CA LYS A 20 -12.00 7.93 -5.77
C LYS A 20 -12.52 6.64 -5.14
N GLU A 21 -12.26 5.48 -5.75
CA GLU A 21 -12.64 4.18 -5.19
C GLU A 21 -11.94 3.91 -3.84
N PHE A 22 -10.66 4.25 -3.71
CA PHE A 22 -9.92 4.13 -2.44
C PHE A 22 -10.40 5.11 -1.37
N ARG A 23 -10.75 6.34 -1.75
CA ARG A 23 -11.37 7.30 -0.80
C ARG A 23 -12.72 6.81 -0.28
N ASN A 24 -13.47 6.05 -1.08
CA ASN A 24 -14.72 5.43 -0.63
C ASN A 24 -14.48 4.27 0.34
N LEU A 25 -13.33 3.58 0.27
CA LEU A 25 -12.99 2.52 1.21
C LEU A 25 -12.88 3.03 2.65
N TYR A 26 -12.33 4.24 2.86
CA TYR A 26 -12.26 4.89 4.16
C TYR A 26 -13.62 5.07 4.84
N ARG A 27 -14.70 5.17 4.04
CA ARG A 27 -16.07 5.37 4.52
C ARG A 27 -16.77 4.06 4.90
N LYS A 28 -16.17 2.91 4.60
CA LYS A 28 -16.70 1.58 4.95
C LYS A 28 -16.33 1.20 6.38
N GLU A 29 -16.95 0.16 6.93
CA GLU A 29 -16.63 -0.35 8.26
C GLU A 29 -15.14 -0.70 8.45
N ASP A 30 -14.67 -0.67 9.70
CA ASP A 30 -13.28 -0.96 10.11
C ASP A 30 -12.77 -2.31 9.60
N LYS A 31 -13.66 -3.30 9.47
CA LYS A 31 -13.35 -4.60 8.87
C LYS A 31 -12.88 -4.51 7.43
N SER A 32 -13.47 -3.61 6.63
CA SER A 32 -13.06 -3.37 5.24
C SER A 32 -11.68 -2.72 5.17
N ILE A 33 -11.40 -1.77 6.06
CA ILE A 33 -10.09 -1.11 6.19
C ILE A 33 -9.03 -2.14 6.61
N PHE A 34 -9.35 -3.00 7.57
CA PHE A 34 -8.44 -4.07 8.00
C PHE A 34 -8.16 -5.11 6.92
N ALA A 35 -9.14 -5.43 6.07
CA ALA A 35 -8.91 -6.30 4.93
C ALA A 35 -7.87 -5.73 3.97
N GLU A 36 -7.87 -4.41 3.76
CA GLU A 36 -6.87 -3.72 2.95
C GLU A 36 -5.49 -3.71 3.62
N LEU A 37 -5.43 -3.55 4.94
CA LEU A 37 -4.18 -3.72 5.69
C LEU A 37 -3.61 -5.13 5.49
N CYS A 38 -4.47 -6.16 5.62
CA CYS A 38 -4.08 -7.54 5.41
C CYS A 38 -3.63 -7.79 3.97
N PHE A 39 -4.29 -7.18 2.99
CA PHE A 39 -3.84 -7.20 1.60
C PHE A 39 -2.39 -6.70 1.49
N CYS A 40 -2.07 -5.54 2.08
CA CYS A 40 -0.71 -4.98 2.09
C CYS A 40 0.31 -5.85 2.86
N ILE A 41 -0.11 -6.60 3.88
CA ILE A 41 0.75 -7.61 4.53
C ILE A 41 1.07 -8.78 3.57
N LEU A 42 0.16 -9.08 2.64
CA LEU A 42 0.33 -10.18 1.68
C LEU A 42 1.15 -9.80 0.44
N THR A 43 1.15 -8.54 0.00
CA THR A 43 1.79 -8.14 -1.26
C THR A 43 3.32 -8.24 -1.31
N PRO A 44 4.11 -8.19 -0.21
CA PRO A 44 5.56 -8.33 -0.31
C PRO A 44 5.97 -9.62 -1.01
N GLN A 45 6.69 -9.46 -2.13
CA GLN A 45 7.17 -10.55 -2.98
C GLN A 45 6.05 -11.51 -3.42
N SER A 46 4.83 -11.02 -3.65
CA SER A 46 3.71 -11.80 -4.14
C SER A 46 2.92 -11.02 -5.18
N LYS A 47 2.30 -11.71 -6.14
CA LYS A 47 1.48 -11.04 -7.15
C LYS A 47 0.23 -10.50 -6.47
N ALA A 48 -0.04 -9.21 -6.64
CA ALA A 48 -1.15 -8.52 -5.99
C ALA A 48 -2.50 -9.18 -6.29
N VAL A 49 -2.71 -9.68 -7.52
CA VAL A 49 -3.94 -10.38 -7.92
C VAL A 49 -4.23 -11.62 -7.07
N TYR A 50 -3.22 -12.45 -6.77
CA TYR A 50 -3.40 -13.62 -5.92
C TYR A 50 -3.57 -13.25 -4.44
N CYS A 51 -2.93 -12.16 -4.00
CA CYS A 51 -3.15 -11.62 -2.66
C CYS A 51 -4.59 -11.15 -2.48
N ASP A 52 -5.16 -10.49 -3.48
CA ASP A 52 -6.57 -10.10 -3.49
C ASP A 52 -7.52 -11.31 -3.43
N MET A 53 -7.26 -12.34 -4.26
CA MET A 53 -8.02 -13.58 -4.21
C MET A 53 -7.98 -14.21 -2.82
N ALA A 54 -6.80 -14.26 -2.19
CA ALA A 54 -6.64 -14.80 -0.85
C ALA A 54 -7.43 -14.00 0.21
N ILE A 55 -7.41 -12.66 0.14
CA ILE A 55 -8.18 -11.81 1.07
C ILE A 55 -9.69 -12.03 0.88
N LYS A 56 -10.17 -12.09 -0.37
CA LYS A 56 -11.58 -12.38 -0.67
C LYS A 56 -12.02 -13.73 -0.10
N GLU A 57 -11.19 -14.75 -0.22
CA GLU A 57 -11.46 -16.08 0.34
C GLU A 57 -11.49 -16.09 1.87
N LEU A 58 -10.55 -15.38 2.51
CA LEU A 58 -10.51 -15.22 3.97
C LEU A 58 -11.71 -14.41 4.50
N LEU A 59 -12.21 -13.44 3.73
CA LEU A 59 -13.43 -12.69 4.05
C LEU A 59 -14.66 -13.60 3.93
N LYS A 60 -14.80 -14.33 2.81
CA LYS A 60 -15.93 -15.25 2.55
C LYS A 60 -16.06 -16.32 3.63
N SER A 61 -14.94 -16.89 4.06
CA SER A 61 -14.90 -17.89 5.13
C SER A 61 -14.96 -17.30 6.55
N GLY A 62 -14.87 -15.97 6.69
CA GLY A 62 -14.73 -15.27 7.97
C GLY A 62 -13.37 -15.44 8.65
N LEU A 63 -12.47 -16.27 8.11
CA LEU A 63 -11.18 -16.59 8.70
C LEU A 63 -10.26 -15.37 8.86
N LEU A 64 -10.47 -14.30 8.08
CA LEU A 64 -9.70 -13.06 8.24
C LEU A 64 -9.80 -12.50 9.66
N PHE A 65 -10.99 -12.60 10.28
CA PHE A 65 -11.28 -11.99 11.58
C PHE A 65 -11.17 -12.98 12.74
N LYS A 66 -11.56 -14.25 12.52
CA LYS A 66 -11.60 -15.28 13.59
C LYS A 66 -10.64 -16.44 13.41
N GLY A 67 -10.11 -16.66 12.21
CA GLY A 67 -9.31 -17.86 11.91
C GLY A 67 -7.97 -17.89 12.66
N SER A 68 -7.46 -19.07 12.94
CA SER A 68 -6.12 -19.28 13.47
C SER A 68 -5.03 -19.05 12.40
N ALA A 69 -3.77 -18.94 12.82
CA ALA A 69 -2.65 -18.87 11.88
C ALA A 69 -2.57 -20.12 10.98
N HIS A 70 -3.00 -21.28 11.48
CA HIS A 70 -3.00 -22.53 10.72
C HIS A 70 -4.06 -22.52 9.61
N GLU A 71 -5.30 -22.12 9.94
CA GLU A 71 -6.39 -22.03 8.98
C GLU A 71 -6.11 -20.96 7.91
N ILE A 72 -5.61 -19.79 8.32
CA ILE A 72 -5.23 -18.73 7.38
C ILE A 72 -4.10 -19.23 6.46
N LYS A 73 -3.06 -19.85 7.02
CA LYS A 73 -1.95 -20.44 6.23
C LYS A 73 -2.46 -21.37 5.15
N ALA A 74 -3.45 -22.23 5.45
CA ALA A 74 -4.01 -23.16 4.47
C ALA A 74 -4.63 -22.42 3.27
N ARG A 75 -5.38 -21.33 3.51
CA ARG A 75 -5.97 -20.50 2.46
C ARG A 75 -4.95 -19.67 1.67
N LEU A 76 -3.81 -19.35 2.27
CA LEU A 76 -2.75 -18.60 1.61
C LEU A 76 -1.82 -19.46 0.74
N LYS A 77 -1.83 -20.79 0.93
CA LYS A 77 -0.93 -21.73 0.22
C LYS A 77 -1.20 -21.66 -1.29
N GLY A 78 -0.16 -21.53 -2.09
CA GLY A 78 -0.26 -21.39 -3.56
C GLY A 78 -0.65 -19.98 -4.05
N LEU A 79 -1.22 -19.12 -3.20
CA LEU A 79 -1.62 -17.76 -3.56
C LEU A 79 -0.60 -16.69 -3.13
N ALA A 80 0.02 -16.86 -1.96
CA ALA A 80 1.00 -15.91 -1.43
C ALA A 80 2.30 -16.59 -1.01
N ARG A 81 3.45 -16.04 -1.44
CA ARG A 81 4.78 -16.51 -0.98
C ARG A 81 4.94 -16.23 0.50
N PHE A 82 5.67 -17.10 1.20
CA PHE A 82 5.87 -17.02 2.66
C PHE A 82 4.56 -17.08 3.46
N HIS A 83 3.57 -17.83 2.96
CA HIS A 83 2.24 -17.96 3.56
C HIS A 83 2.27 -18.28 5.07
N ASN A 84 3.23 -19.10 5.54
CA ASN A 84 3.39 -19.42 6.97
C ASN A 84 3.64 -18.17 7.84
N LYS A 85 4.50 -17.26 7.36
CA LYS A 85 4.88 -16.04 8.09
C LYS A 85 3.76 -15.00 7.98
N LYS A 86 3.21 -14.84 6.78
CA LYS A 86 2.10 -13.90 6.51
C LYS A 86 0.83 -14.24 7.27
N ALA A 87 0.49 -15.52 7.43
CA ALA A 87 -0.65 -15.93 8.27
C ALA A 87 -0.49 -15.49 9.73
N ARG A 88 0.71 -15.69 10.31
CA ARG A 88 1.04 -15.20 11.67
C ARG A 88 0.97 -13.68 11.76
N TYR A 89 1.36 -12.96 10.71
CA TYR A 89 1.31 -11.51 10.67
C TYR A 89 -0.12 -10.96 10.65
N ILE A 90 -1.02 -11.57 9.87
CA ILE A 90 -2.46 -11.22 9.90
C ILE A 90 -3.04 -11.43 11.31
N VAL A 91 -2.70 -12.55 11.97
CA VAL A 91 -3.15 -12.82 13.35
C VAL A 91 -2.60 -11.78 14.32
N ALA A 92 -1.32 -11.43 14.21
CA ALA A 92 -0.71 -10.40 15.05
C ALA A 92 -1.32 -9.01 14.80
N ALA A 93 -1.58 -8.65 13.55
CA ALA A 93 -2.19 -7.38 13.19
C ALA A 93 -3.60 -7.24 13.75
N ARG A 94 -4.41 -8.30 13.78
CA ARG A 94 -5.73 -8.28 14.45
C ARG A 94 -5.62 -7.84 15.90
N LYS A 95 -4.65 -8.38 16.64
CA LYS A 95 -4.45 -8.05 18.06
C LYS A 95 -4.10 -6.58 18.26
N ALA A 96 -3.40 -5.96 17.32
CA ALA A 96 -3.02 -4.54 17.40
C ALA A 96 -4.21 -3.58 17.24
N PHE A 97 -5.33 -4.04 16.67
CA PHE A 97 -6.54 -3.25 16.42
C PHE A 97 -7.76 -3.78 17.17
N MET A 98 -7.54 -4.62 18.18
CA MET A 98 -8.60 -5.18 19.00
C MET A 98 -8.51 -4.55 20.38
N ASP A 99 -9.53 -3.79 20.76
CA ASP A 99 -9.68 -3.20 22.10
C ASP A 99 -10.98 -3.70 22.72
N LYS A 100 -10.89 -4.33 23.91
CA LYS A 100 -12.04 -4.86 24.68
C LYS A 100 -13.08 -5.58 23.80
N SER A 101 -12.61 -6.48 22.93
CA SER A 101 -13.41 -7.27 21.98
C SER A 101 -14.04 -6.49 20.81
N LYS A 102 -13.80 -5.18 20.70
CA LYS A 102 -14.19 -4.38 19.54
C LYS A 102 -12.99 -4.17 18.62
N PHE A 103 -13.21 -4.42 17.34
CA PHE A 103 -12.23 -4.12 16.31
C PHE A 103 -12.29 -2.61 15.99
N ASN A 104 -11.16 -1.90 16.11
CA ASN A 104 -11.11 -0.45 15.92
C ASN A 104 -9.78 -0.01 15.30
N ILE A 105 -9.79 0.39 14.02
CA ILE A 105 -8.61 0.87 13.29
C ILE A 105 -8.66 2.39 13.03
N ARG A 106 -9.86 2.99 13.10
CA ARG A 106 -10.07 4.40 12.77
C ARG A 106 -9.30 5.40 13.63
N PRO A 107 -9.19 5.26 14.97
CA PRO A 107 -8.48 6.23 15.79
C PRO A 107 -7.03 6.44 15.34
N LEU A 108 -6.37 5.38 14.87
CA LEU A 108 -5.03 5.50 14.30
C LEU A 108 -5.03 6.34 13.01
N LEU A 109 -6.05 6.20 12.16
CA LEU A 109 -6.16 6.87 10.87
C LEU A 109 -6.67 8.31 10.97
N GLU A 110 -7.24 8.70 12.11
CA GLU A 110 -7.69 10.06 12.41
C GLU A 110 -6.56 11.00 12.87
N GLU A 111 -5.38 10.46 13.18
CA GLU A 111 -4.17 11.26 13.40
C GLU A 111 -3.87 12.13 12.17
N LYS A 112 -3.75 13.44 12.41
CA LYS A 112 -3.60 14.46 11.37
C LYS A 112 -2.27 14.32 10.64
N ASP A 113 -1.22 13.91 11.33
CA ASP A 113 0.09 13.68 10.74
C ASP A 113 0.18 12.27 10.15
N ILE A 114 -0.06 12.17 8.85
CA ILE A 114 0.00 10.91 8.10
C ILE A 114 1.37 10.21 8.21
N PHE A 115 2.45 10.95 8.45
CA PHE A 115 3.77 10.37 8.63
C PHE A 115 3.90 9.67 9.99
N LYS A 116 3.24 10.19 11.04
CA LYS A 116 3.12 9.48 12.33
C LYS A 116 2.33 8.20 12.18
N VAL A 117 1.20 8.24 11.46
CA VAL A 117 0.40 7.05 11.17
C VAL A 117 1.25 6.00 10.46
N ARG A 118 1.97 6.38 9.41
CA ARG A 118 2.87 5.48 8.68
C ARG A 118 3.95 4.90 9.59
N ASN A 119 4.64 5.74 10.37
CA ASN A 119 5.72 5.28 11.26
C ASN A 119 5.18 4.32 12.34
N TRP A 120 3.98 4.58 12.86
CA TRP A 120 3.31 3.68 13.79
C TRP A 120 3.03 2.33 13.13
N LEU A 121 2.51 2.31 11.90
CA LEU A 121 2.24 1.07 11.16
C LEU A 121 3.53 0.25 10.95
N VAL A 122 4.60 0.91 10.50
CA VAL A 122 5.92 0.26 10.29
C VAL A 122 6.47 -0.34 11.59
N LYS A 123 6.31 0.38 12.72
CA LYS A 123 6.83 -0.07 14.01
C LYS A 123 6.00 -1.21 14.61
N ASN A 124 4.68 -1.15 14.51
CA ASN A 124 3.78 -2.00 15.31
C ASN A 124 3.16 -3.15 14.52
N ILE A 125 3.07 -3.06 13.19
CA ILE A 125 2.43 -4.09 12.37
C ILE A 125 3.49 -4.95 11.66
N LYS A 126 3.62 -6.19 12.10
CA LYS A 126 4.58 -7.15 11.53
C LYS A 126 4.29 -7.37 10.05
N GLY A 127 5.36 -7.25 9.24
CA GLY A 127 5.28 -7.46 7.80
C GLY A 127 5.08 -6.20 6.98
N LEU A 128 4.90 -5.04 7.60
CA LEU A 128 4.87 -3.75 6.90
C LEU A 128 6.23 -3.05 7.00
N GLY A 129 6.85 -2.77 5.85
CA GLY A 129 7.86 -1.74 5.74
C GLY A 129 7.23 -0.40 5.34
N TYR A 130 8.06 0.61 5.09
CA TYR A 130 7.60 1.93 4.65
C TYR A 130 6.76 1.86 3.38
N LYS A 131 7.15 1.00 2.43
CA LYS A 131 6.44 0.80 1.17
C LYS A 131 5.03 0.27 1.41
N GLU A 132 4.90 -0.81 2.17
CA GLU A 132 3.59 -1.43 2.42
C GLU A 132 2.70 -0.56 3.32
N ALA A 133 3.28 0.16 4.27
CA ALA A 133 2.53 1.12 5.09
C ALA A 133 2.02 2.30 4.24
N SER A 134 2.86 2.88 3.38
CA SER A 134 2.41 3.89 2.41
C SER A 134 1.34 3.33 1.45
N HIS A 135 1.50 2.08 1.01
CA HIS A 135 0.55 1.40 0.13
C HIS A 135 -0.82 1.28 0.78
N PHE A 136 -0.86 0.80 2.02
CA PHE A 136 -2.09 0.75 2.81
C PHE A 136 -2.74 2.12 2.95
N LEU A 137 -1.97 3.14 3.35
CA LEU A 137 -2.49 4.49 3.53
C LEU A 137 -3.09 5.06 2.24
N ARG A 138 -2.44 4.86 1.09
CA ARG A 138 -3.02 5.23 -0.21
C ARG A 138 -4.32 4.49 -0.47
N ASN A 139 -4.35 3.17 -0.24
CA ASN A 139 -5.53 2.35 -0.54
C ASN A 139 -6.73 2.65 0.37
N VAL A 140 -6.50 3.26 1.52
CA VAL A 140 -7.59 3.80 2.37
C VAL A 140 -7.83 5.29 2.12
N GLY A 141 -7.32 5.87 1.03
CA GLY A 141 -7.58 7.24 0.62
C GLY A 141 -6.75 8.31 1.34
N LEU A 142 -5.75 7.93 2.13
CA LEU A 142 -4.85 8.79 2.89
C LEU A 142 -3.46 8.88 2.25
N GLY A 143 -3.41 8.83 0.91
CA GLY A 143 -2.17 8.72 0.13
C GLY A 143 -1.55 10.04 -0.33
N ARG A 144 -2.19 11.18 -0.07
CA ARG A 144 -1.84 12.47 -0.72
C ARG A 144 -0.37 12.88 -0.57
N ASP A 145 0.21 12.61 0.60
CA ASP A 145 1.56 13.08 0.96
C ASP A 145 2.60 11.96 1.08
N VAL A 146 2.18 10.70 0.90
CA VAL A 146 3.04 9.51 1.02
C VAL A 146 3.27 8.85 -0.34
N ALA A 147 4.52 8.51 -0.65
CA ALA A 147 4.90 7.76 -1.84
C ALA A 147 4.98 6.27 -1.54
N ILE A 148 4.69 5.45 -2.54
CA ILE A 148 4.86 4.00 -2.53
C ILE A 148 6.11 3.68 -3.35
N LEU A 149 7.29 3.63 -2.71
CA LEU A 149 8.55 3.45 -3.43
C LEU A 149 8.84 1.97 -3.69
N ASP A 150 8.21 1.42 -4.72
CA ASP A 150 8.49 0.07 -5.20
C ASP A 150 9.51 0.05 -6.35
N THR A 151 9.82 -1.14 -6.87
CA THR A 151 10.80 -1.29 -7.95
C THR A 151 10.42 -0.53 -9.23
N HIS A 152 9.14 -0.44 -9.58
CA HIS A 152 8.66 0.27 -10.78
C HIS A 152 8.77 1.79 -10.61
N ILE A 153 8.37 2.29 -9.44
CA ILE A 153 8.53 3.71 -9.09
C ILE A 153 10.02 4.08 -9.09
N MET A 154 10.86 3.27 -8.45
CA MET A 154 12.30 3.51 -8.37
C MET A 154 12.98 3.53 -9.75
N ARG A 155 12.58 2.66 -10.67
CA ARG A 155 13.05 2.68 -12.08
C ARG A 155 12.64 3.95 -12.79
N ASN A 156 11.39 4.40 -12.61
CA ASN A 156 10.91 5.65 -13.18
C ASN A 156 11.67 6.86 -12.63
N LEU A 157 11.88 6.94 -11.31
CA LEU A 157 12.64 8.02 -10.68
C LEU A 157 14.09 8.05 -11.19
N LYS A 158 14.72 6.90 -11.41
CA LYS A 158 16.06 6.82 -12.01
C LYS A 158 16.05 7.31 -13.47
N ARG A 159 15.09 6.85 -14.29
CA ARG A 159 14.95 7.26 -15.70
C ARG A 159 14.72 8.76 -15.84
N LEU A 160 14.00 9.36 -14.89
CA LEU A 160 13.72 10.79 -14.84
C LEU A 160 14.83 11.60 -14.15
N SER A 161 15.96 10.97 -13.80
CA SER A 161 17.09 11.58 -13.10
C SER A 161 16.74 12.21 -11.74
N VAL A 162 15.60 11.83 -11.14
CA VAL A 162 15.20 12.24 -9.78
C VAL A 162 16.11 11.58 -8.74
N ILE A 163 16.56 10.37 -9.01
CA ILE A 163 17.61 9.67 -8.24
C ILE A 163 18.73 9.21 -9.17
N LYS A 164 19.98 9.27 -8.69
CA LYS A 164 21.16 8.86 -9.47
C LYS A 164 21.26 7.34 -9.64
N LYS A 165 20.94 6.59 -8.59
CA LYS A 165 20.98 5.13 -8.57
C LYS A 165 19.86 4.55 -7.73
N ILE A 166 19.44 3.33 -8.07
CA ILE A 166 18.53 2.54 -7.24
C ILE A 166 19.40 1.84 -6.18
N PRO A 167 19.18 2.07 -4.89
CA PRO A 167 19.93 1.40 -3.84
C PRO A 167 19.57 -0.09 -3.79
N ALA A 168 20.54 -0.94 -3.46
CA ALA A 168 20.32 -2.39 -3.34
C ALA A 168 19.35 -2.75 -2.19
N SER A 169 19.36 -1.94 -1.12
CA SER A 169 18.40 -2.00 -0.02
C SER A 169 17.96 -0.59 0.38
N ILE A 170 16.72 -0.47 0.84
CA ILE A 170 16.14 0.82 1.24
C ILE A 170 15.96 0.82 2.76
N SER A 171 16.84 1.54 3.46
CA SER A 171 16.65 1.86 4.87
C SER A 171 15.50 2.87 5.02
N GLY A 172 14.94 3.00 6.24
CA GLY A 172 13.91 4.01 6.52
C GLY A 172 14.37 5.43 6.17
N LYS A 173 15.61 5.80 6.51
CA LYS A 173 16.20 7.11 6.17
C LYS A 173 16.24 7.32 4.64
N ASN A 174 16.72 6.34 3.90
CA ASN A 174 16.80 6.42 2.44
C ASN A 174 15.40 6.49 1.80
N TYR A 175 14.42 5.77 2.36
CA TYR A 175 13.03 5.83 1.90
C TYR A 175 12.49 7.27 1.97
N ILE A 176 12.65 7.93 3.12
CA ILE A 176 12.16 9.30 3.34
C ILE A 176 12.89 10.30 2.44
N GLU A 177 14.21 10.14 2.23
CA GLU A 177 14.98 11.00 1.34
C GLU A 177 14.49 10.90 -0.11
N ILE A 178 14.30 9.68 -0.61
CA ILE A 178 13.82 9.42 -1.98
C ILE A 178 12.38 9.92 -2.13
N GLU A 179 11.53 9.70 -1.14
CA GLU A 179 10.17 10.22 -1.12
C GLU A 179 10.14 11.75 -1.19
N SER A 180 11.04 12.42 -0.45
CA SER A 180 11.17 13.89 -0.52
C SER A 180 11.55 14.37 -1.92
N LYS A 181 12.48 13.68 -2.59
CA LYS A 181 12.85 13.94 -3.99
C LYS A 181 11.66 13.73 -4.93
N MET A 182 10.89 12.66 -4.75
CA MET A 182 9.67 12.41 -5.53
C MET A 182 8.60 13.48 -5.29
N ARG A 183 8.42 13.96 -4.04
CA ARG A 183 7.52 15.09 -3.74
C ARG A 183 7.96 16.38 -4.44
N LYS A 184 9.26 16.68 -4.46
CA LYS A 184 9.79 17.83 -5.19
C LYS A 184 9.48 17.72 -6.68
N PHE A 185 9.75 16.55 -7.27
CA PHE A 185 9.42 16.26 -8.66
C PHE A 185 7.92 16.41 -8.94
N ALA A 186 7.05 15.92 -8.06
CA ALA A 186 5.59 16.03 -8.19
C ALA A 186 5.13 17.50 -8.28
N LYS A 187 5.71 18.36 -7.44
CA LYS A 187 5.45 19.81 -7.46
C LYS A 187 5.91 20.46 -8.76
N GLU A 188 7.12 20.15 -9.22
CA GLU A 188 7.68 20.66 -10.48
C GLU A 188 6.85 20.22 -11.69
N ALA A 189 6.42 18.96 -11.72
CA ALA A 189 5.58 18.40 -12.77
C ALA A 189 4.11 18.86 -12.70
N LYS A 190 3.70 19.50 -11.60
CA LYS A 190 2.30 19.85 -11.30
C LYS A 190 1.35 18.64 -11.33
N ILE A 191 1.84 17.48 -10.88
CA ILE A 191 1.07 16.24 -10.77
C ILE A 191 1.01 15.86 -9.28
N PRO A 192 -0.17 15.59 -8.70
CA PRO A 192 -0.27 15.14 -7.31
C PRO A 192 0.54 13.87 -7.05
N LEU A 193 1.19 13.78 -5.89
CA LEU A 193 2.05 12.64 -5.54
C LEU A 193 1.29 11.31 -5.60
N GLU A 194 0.07 11.27 -5.07
CA GLU A 194 -0.79 10.07 -5.09
C GLU A 194 -1.18 9.62 -6.50
N GLU A 195 -1.14 10.52 -7.48
CA GLU A 195 -1.42 10.23 -8.89
C GLU A 195 -0.17 9.72 -9.63
N LEU A 196 1.04 10.13 -9.21
CA LEU A 196 2.29 9.65 -9.80
C LEU A 196 2.52 8.15 -9.62
N ASP A 197 2.08 7.57 -8.50
CA ASP A 197 2.19 6.13 -8.28
C ASP A 197 1.48 5.35 -9.40
N PHE A 198 0.22 5.68 -9.66
CA PHE A 198 -0.55 5.04 -10.72
C PHE A 198 -0.02 5.33 -12.12
N LEU A 199 0.46 6.55 -12.35
CA LEU A 199 1.07 6.92 -13.63
C LEU A 199 2.27 6.02 -13.93
N PHE A 200 3.22 5.94 -12.99
CA PHE A 200 4.45 5.16 -13.17
C PHE A 200 4.17 3.64 -13.22
N TRP A 201 3.23 3.14 -12.42
CA TRP A 201 2.78 1.76 -12.50
C TRP A 201 2.19 1.41 -13.86
N SER A 202 1.31 2.27 -14.38
CA SER A 202 0.66 2.05 -15.67
C SER A 202 1.65 2.04 -16.84
N ARG A 203 2.73 2.81 -16.77
CA ARG A 203 3.80 2.81 -17.79
C ARG A 203 4.56 1.49 -17.85
N GLU A 204 4.68 0.79 -16.73
CA GLU A 204 5.47 -0.43 -16.62
C GLU A 204 4.63 -1.69 -16.88
N THR A 205 3.35 -1.67 -16.53
CA THR A 205 2.50 -2.88 -16.51
C THR A 205 1.31 -2.82 -17.45
N GLY A 206 0.99 -1.66 -18.02
CA GLY A 206 -0.21 -1.45 -18.86
C GLY A 206 -1.53 -1.52 -18.08
N PHE A 207 -1.50 -1.84 -16.78
CA PHE A 207 -2.69 -2.02 -15.95
C PHE A 207 -2.53 -1.32 -14.60
N VAL A 208 -3.63 -0.79 -14.07
CA VAL A 208 -3.67 -0.23 -12.72
C VAL A 208 -4.48 -1.17 -11.84
N PHE A 209 -3.80 -1.93 -10.98
CA PHE A 209 -4.48 -2.77 -10.01
C PHE A 209 -4.75 -1.99 -8.73
N LYS A 210 -3.95 -2.13 -7.68
CA LYS A 210 -4.15 -1.46 -6.40
C LYS A 210 -2.87 -1.36 -5.62
#